data_AF-A0A3S4TVY6-F1
#
_entry.id   AF-A0A3S4TVY6-F1
#
_cell.length_a   1.000
_cell.length_b   1.000
_cell.length_c   1.000
_cell.angle_alpha   90.00
_cell.angle_beta   90.00
_cell.angle_gamma   90.00
#
_symmetry.space_group_name_H-M   'P 1'
#
loop_
_entity.id
_entity.type
_entity.pdbx_description
1 polymer ?
#
loop_
_entity_poly.entity_id
_entity_poly.type
_entity_poly.pdbx_seq_one_letter_code
_entity_poly.pdbx_strand_id
1 'polypeptide(L)'
;MFFSLEMGNFQLVDRLLSATGQVGVKKLRNPQELNELDYNRLTQAITEVRKQEVYFVDRGGLSADEICAIAENHINEKGTPSAIVIDYLGLMNHKQERGMNLTQAIANSMSKLKMFAKNFNIPLIYFVSLTVMSIAVQ
;
A
#
# COMPACT_ATOMS: atom_id res chain seq x y z
N MET A 1 4.62 6.01 3.37
CA MET A 1 4.24 4.82 4.17
C MET A 1 3.23 4.00 3.39
N PHE A 2 3.44 2.69 3.26
CA PHE A 2 2.62 1.81 2.43
C PHE A 2 2.05 0.67 3.27
N PHE A 3 0.73 0.57 3.35
CA PHE A 3 0.01 -0.52 3.99
C PHE A 3 -0.48 -1.49 2.93
N SER A 4 0.11 -2.67 2.91
CA SER A 4 -0.27 -3.78 2.05
C SER A 4 -1.05 -4.80 2.87
N LEU A 5 -2.32 -4.99 2.51
CA LEU A 5 -3.26 -5.84 3.23
C LEU A 5 -3.38 -7.23 2.59
N GLU A 6 -2.93 -7.40 1.34
CA GLU A 6 -2.93 -8.68 0.61
C GLU A 6 -1.51 -9.11 0.19
N MET A 7 -0.73 -8.15 -0.30
CA MET A 7 0.51 -8.44 -1.00
C MET A 7 1.71 -8.40 -0.06
N GLY A 8 2.55 -9.42 -0.16
CA GLY A 8 3.80 -9.47 0.60
C GLY A 8 4.78 -8.34 0.22
N ASN A 9 5.56 -7.85 1.18
CA ASN A 9 6.57 -6.80 0.98
C ASN A 9 7.48 -7.03 -0.24
N PHE A 10 7.94 -8.27 -0.43
CA PHE A 10 8.83 -8.62 -1.55
C PHE A 10 8.19 -8.35 -2.91
N GLN A 11 6.89 -8.58 -3.06
CA GLN A 11 6.21 -8.37 -4.33
C GLN A 11 6.07 -6.87 -4.65
N LEU A 12 5.93 -6.02 -3.64
CA LEU A 12 5.91 -4.57 -3.80
C LEU A 12 7.31 -4.04 -4.15
N VAL A 13 8.35 -4.55 -3.49
CA VAL A 13 9.73 -4.20 -3.79
C VAL A 13 10.12 -4.61 -5.22
N ASP A 14 9.75 -5.81 -5.66
CA ASP A 14 9.94 -6.26 -7.05
C ASP A 14 9.34 -5.26 -8.06
N ARG A 15 8.10 -4.81 -7.81
CA ARG A 15 7.41 -3.85 -8.68
C ARG A 15 8.10 -2.49 -8.66
N LEU A 16 8.54 -2.04 -7.49
CA LEU A 16 9.24 -0.76 -7.35
C LEU A 16 10.58 -0.79 -8.08
N LEU A 17 11.38 -1.84 -7.89
CA LEU A 17 12.65 -2.03 -8.59
C LEU A 17 12.46 -2.16 -10.10
N SER A 18 11.41 -2.85 -10.53
CA SER A 18 11.06 -2.98 -11.94
C SER A 18 10.71 -1.63 -12.56
N ALA A 19 9.90 -0.82 -11.86
CA ALA A 19 9.51 0.52 -12.31
C ALA A 19 10.69 1.49 -12.34
N THR A 20 11.57 1.46 -11.34
CA THR A 20 12.75 2.35 -11.27
C THR A 20 13.85 1.93 -12.23
N GLY A 21 14.17 0.64 -12.32
CA GLY A 21 15.28 0.12 -13.12
C GLY A 21 14.92 -0.21 -14.58
N GLN A 22 13.63 -0.16 -14.93
CA GLN A 22 13.12 -0.60 -16.23
C GLN A 22 13.54 -2.04 -16.57
N VAL A 23 13.65 -2.90 -15.55
CA VAL A 23 13.94 -4.33 -15.67
C VAL A 23 12.64 -5.09 -15.41
N GLY A 24 12.24 -5.98 -16.32
CA GLY A 24 10.97 -6.70 -16.17
C GLY A 24 10.93 -7.57 -14.90
N VAL A 25 9.80 -7.56 -14.18
CA VAL A 25 9.60 -8.32 -12.93
C VAL A 25 9.96 -9.81 -13.06
N LYS A 26 9.73 -10.43 -14.23
CA LYS A 26 10.11 -11.82 -14.49
C LYS A 26 11.62 -12.05 -14.34
N LYS A 27 12.43 -11.14 -14.89
CA LYS A 27 13.90 -11.19 -14.79
C LYS A 27 14.39 -10.96 -13.36
N LEU A 28 13.70 -10.12 -12.59
CA LEU A 28 14.04 -9.91 -11.16
C LEU A 28 13.87 -11.20 -10.34
N ARG A 29 12.87 -12.03 -10.70
CA ARG A 29 12.62 -13.32 -10.07
C ARG A 29 13.48 -14.46 -10.62
N ASN A 30 14.06 -14.28 -11.81
CA ASN A 30 14.95 -15.24 -12.44
C ASN A 30 16.30 -14.59 -12.79
N PRO A 31 17.27 -14.55 -11.85
CA PRO A 31 18.55 -13.89 -12.06
C PRO A 31 19.38 -14.42 -13.23
N GLN A 32 19.07 -15.61 -13.74
CA GLN A 32 19.72 -16.21 -14.91
C GLN A 32 19.35 -15.49 -16.21
N GLU A 33 18.24 -14.76 -16.25
CA GLU A 33 17.80 -13.97 -17.41
C GLU A 33 18.34 -12.52 -17.41
N LEU A 34 19.07 -12.14 -16.37
CA LEU A 34 19.69 -10.81 -16.26
C LEU A 34 21.00 -10.79 -17.02
N ASN A 35 21.12 -9.83 -17.94
CA ASN A 35 22.40 -9.51 -18.57
C ASN A 35 23.13 -8.41 -17.78
N GLU A 36 24.39 -8.13 -18.15
CA GLU A 36 25.22 -7.08 -17.53
C GLU A 36 24.55 -5.70 -17.47
N LEU A 37 23.78 -5.32 -18.50
CA LEU A 37 23.05 -4.05 -18.51
C LEU A 37 21.89 -4.05 -17.51
N ASP A 38 21.16 -5.16 -17.42
CA ASP A 38 20.07 -5.35 -16.46
C ASP A 38 20.62 -5.33 -15.01
N TYR A 39 21.78 -5.93 -14.76
CA TYR A 39 22.46 -5.87 -13.45
C TYR A 39 22.85 -4.45 -13.06
N ASN A 40 23.40 -3.67 -13.99
CA ASN A 40 23.75 -2.28 -13.74
C ASN A 40 22.51 -1.43 -13.44
N ARG A 41 21.44 -1.60 -14.22
CA ARG A 41 20.15 -0.91 -14.00
C ARG A 41 19.52 -1.29 -12.66
N LEU A 42 19.55 -2.57 -12.29
CA LEU A 42 19.03 -3.05 -11.02
C LEU A 42 19.81 -2.47 -9.84
N THR A 43 21.13 -2.44 -9.92
CA THR A 43 21.99 -1.87 -8.87
C THR A 43 21.71 -0.38 -8.66
N GLN A 44 21.54 0.37 -9.75
CA GLN A 44 21.13 1.77 -9.69
C GLN A 44 19.73 1.93 -9.08
N ALA A 45 18.77 1.10 -9.50
CA ALA A 45 17.41 1.12 -8.98
C ALA A 45 17.35 0.82 -7.48
N ILE A 46 18.10 -0.18 -6.99
CA ILE A 46 18.20 -0.48 -5.56
C ILE A 46 18.73 0.73 -4.80
N THR A 47 19.78 1.37 -5.32
CA THR A 47 20.37 2.55 -4.70
C THR A 47 19.36 3.69 -4.61
N GLU A 48 18.60 3.92 -5.68
CA GLU A 48 17.59 4.98 -5.72
C GLU A 48 16.40 4.70 -4.81
N VAL A 49 15.88 3.48 -4.83
CA VAL A 49 14.78 3.04 -3.96
C VAL A 49 15.17 3.14 -2.48
N ARG A 50 16.41 2.80 -2.13
CA ARG A 50 16.90 2.92 -0.75
C ARG A 50 16.93 4.37 -0.25
N LYS A 51 17.10 5.37 -1.12
CA LYS A 51 17.05 6.79 -0.73
C LYS A 51 15.64 7.27 -0.39
N GLN A 52 14.60 6.61 -0.89
CA GLN A 52 13.21 7.05 -0.73
C GLN A 52 12.58 6.65 0.62
N GLU A 53 13.31 5.94 1.48
CA GLU A 53 12.91 5.55 2.85
C GLU A 53 11.45 5.06 2.95
N VAL A 54 11.04 4.17 2.04
CA VAL A 54 9.67 3.66 2.02
C VAL A 54 9.44 2.68 3.17
N TYR A 55 8.60 3.06 4.12
CA TYR A 55 8.13 2.16 5.18
C TYR A 55 6.95 1.33 4.70
N PHE A 56 7.13 0.01 4.65
CA PHE A 56 6.09 -0.95 4.28
C PHE A 56 5.52 -1.67 5.51
N VAL A 57 4.20 -1.80 5.56
CA VAL A 57 3.45 -2.58 6.54
C VAL A 57 2.72 -3.68 5.76
N ASP A 58 3.16 -4.92 5.95
CA ASP A 58 2.61 -6.12 5.31
C ASP A 58 1.82 -6.92 6.34
N ARG A 59 0.57 -6.50 6.54
CA ARG A 59 -0.36 -7.09 7.50
C ARG A 59 -1.79 -6.96 6.98
N GLY A 60 -2.43 -8.09 6.70
CA GLY A 60 -3.85 -8.14 6.37
C GLY A 60 -4.77 -7.89 7.57
N GLY A 61 -6.01 -7.52 7.30
CA GLY A 61 -7.06 -7.41 8.32
C GLY A 61 -6.90 -6.25 9.31
N LEU A 62 -6.07 -5.25 9.00
CA LEU A 62 -5.94 -4.08 9.86
C LEU A 62 -7.23 -3.25 9.86
N SER A 63 -7.66 -2.83 11.05
CA SER A 63 -8.70 -1.82 11.22
C SER A 63 -8.16 -0.41 11.03
N ALA A 64 -9.06 0.57 10.83
CA ALA A 64 -8.66 1.98 10.71
C ALA A 64 -7.94 2.48 11.98
N ASP A 65 -8.32 1.98 13.16
CA ASP A 65 -7.64 2.25 14.42
C ASP A 65 -6.18 1.79 14.42
N GLU A 66 -5.94 0.56 13.99
CA GLU A 66 -4.59 -0.01 13.95
C GLU A 66 -3.71 0.71 12.93
N ILE A 67 -4.26 1.07 11.76
CA ILE A 67 -3.54 1.85 10.75
C ILE A 67 -3.12 3.22 11.33
N CYS A 68 -4.05 3.94 11.99
CA CYS A 68 -3.73 5.20 12.64
C CYS A 68 -2.65 5.04 13.71
N ALA A 69 -2.75 4.02 14.57
CA ALA A 69 -1.77 3.78 15.63
C ALA A 69 -0.36 3.48 15.08
N ILE A 70 -0.27 2.64 14.04
CA ILE A 70 1.02 2.34 13.40
C ILE A 70 1.59 3.60 12.72
N ALA A 71 0.75 4.38 12.04
CA ALA A 71 1.18 5.62 11.42
C ALA A 71 1.63 6.68 12.44
N GLU A 72 0.91 6.81 13.55
CA GLU A 72 1.26 7.74 14.64
C GLU A 72 2.59 7.36 15.30
N ASN A 73 2.80 6.06 15.58
CA ASN A 73 4.09 5.57 16.07
C ASN A 73 5.22 5.88 15.09
N HIS A 74 5.01 5.66 13.79
CA HIS A 74 5.99 6.00 12.76
C HIS A 74 6.29 7.50 12.72
N ILE A 75 5.27 8.36 12.81
CA ILE A 75 5.43 9.82 12.84
C ILE A 75 6.27 10.24 14.05
N ASN A 76 6.02 9.65 15.22
CA ASN A 76 6.76 9.96 16.44
C ASN A 76 8.22 9.49 16.38
N GLU A 77 8.49 8.33 15.78
CA GLU A 77 9.84 7.74 15.71
C GLU A 77 10.69 8.29 14.56
N LYS A 78 10.08 8.52 13.39
CA LYS A 78 10.78 8.80 12.13
C LYS A 78 10.34 10.07 11.42
N GLY A 79 9.32 10.75 11.94
CA GLY A 79 8.76 11.95 11.34
C GLY A 79 7.63 11.69 10.34
N THR A 80 7.07 12.78 9.84
CA THR A 80 5.87 12.75 9.00
C THR A 80 6.16 12.15 7.63
N PRO A 81 5.49 11.05 7.22
CA PRO A 81 5.67 10.50 5.89
C PRO A 81 5.07 11.43 4.84
N SER A 82 5.68 11.49 3.65
CA SER A 82 5.20 12.33 2.55
C SER A 82 3.84 11.89 1.99
N ALA A 83 3.45 10.64 2.23
CA ALA A 83 2.14 10.09 1.88
C ALA A 83 1.88 8.79 2.65
N ILE A 84 0.60 8.46 2.80
CA ILE A 84 0.13 7.14 3.24
C ILE A 84 -0.63 6.49 2.07
N VAL A 85 -0.27 5.26 1.75
CA VAL A 85 -0.90 4.43 0.72
C VAL A 85 -1.49 3.19 1.38
N ILE A 86 -2.73 2.82 1.05
CA ILE A 86 -3.40 1.62 1.57
C ILE A 86 -3.91 0.77 0.39
N ASP A 87 -3.40 -0.46 0.28
CA ASP A 87 -3.71 -1.43 -0.78
C ASP A 87 -4.14 -2.77 -0.15
N TYR A 88 -5.41 -3.17 -0.15
CA TYR A 88 -6.60 -2.49 -0.66
C TYR A 88 -7.69 -2.41 0.41
N LEU A 89 -8.48 -1.33 0.36
CA LEU A 89 -9.43 -0.94 1.42
C LEU A 89 -10.39 -2.08 1.82
N GLY A 90 -10.81 -2.91 0.88
CA GLY A 90 -11.74 -4.02 1.11
C GLY A 90 -11.23 -5.15 2.00
N LEU A 91 -9.92 -5.23 2.29
CA LEU A 91 -9.35 -6.20 3.25
C LEU A 91 -9.20 -5.65 4.66
N MET A 92 -9.56 -4.39 4.88
CA MET A 92 -9.55 -3.86 6.22
C MET A 92 -10.59 -4.57 7.08
N ASN A 93 -10.28 -4.72 8.36
CA ASN A 93 -11.26 -5.17 9.32
C ASN A 93 -12.20 -4.01 9.68
N HIS A 94 -13.35 -3.97 9.01
CA HIS A 94 -14.39 -3.00 9.26
C HIS A 94 -15.27 -3.46 10.42
N LYS A 95 -15.16 -2.78 11.57
CA LYS A 95 -16.08 -3.02 12.69
C LYS A 95 -17.51 -2.77 12.24
N GLN A 96 -18.33 -3.82 12.23
CA GLN A 96 -19.76 -3.72 11.95
C GLN A 96 -20.53 -3.59 13.25
N GLU A 97 -21.09 -2.41 13.49
CA GLU A 97 -22.06 -2.19 14.56
C GLU A 97 -23.41 -2.79 14.17
N ARG A 98 -24.24 -3.10 15.17
CA ARG A 98 -25.53 -3.75 14.97
C ARG A 98 -26.44 -2.87 14.09
N GLY A 99 -26.83 -3.37 12.92
CA GLY A 99 -27.66 -2.65 11.95
C GLY A 99 -26.87 -1.86 10.90
N MET A 100 -25.54 -1.87 10.94
CA MET A 100 -24.69 -1.21 9.94
C MET A 100 -24.34 -2.17 8.80
N ASN A 101 -24.50 -1.69 7.57
CA ASN A 101 -24.06 -2.45 6.39
C ASN A 101 -22.56 -2.25 6.10
N LEU A 102 -21.98 -3.12 5.27
CA LEU A 102 -20.54 -3.07 4.95
C LEU A 102 -20.13 -1.74 4.32
N THR A 103 -20.95 -1.17 3.44
CA THR A 103 -20.69 0.12 2.79
C THR A 103 -20.55 1.26 3.81
N GLN A 104 -21.43 1.29 4.82
CA GLN A 104 -21.36 2.25 5.92
C GLN A 104 -20.11 2.01 6.78
N ALA A 105 -19.77 0.76 7.08
CA ALA A 105 -18.58 0.43 7.85
C ALA A 105 -17.27 0.84 7.12
N ILE A 106 -17.23 0.69 5.80
CA ILE A 106 -16.16 1.20 4.92
C ILE A 106 -16.10 2.72 4.98
N ALA A 107 -17.24 3.42 4.80
CA ALA A 107 -17.31 4.88 4.83
C ALA A 107 -16.84 5.46 6.18
N ASN A 108 -17.16 4.80 7.28
CA ASN A 108 -16.68 5.17 8.62
C ASN A 108 -15.17 5.01 8.74
N SER A 109 -14.64 3.88 8.26
CA SER A 109 -13.19 3.61 8.24
C SER A 109 -12.44 4.66 7.40
N MET A 110 -12.95 4.99 6.22
CA MET A 110 -12.38 6.03 5.34
C MET A 110 -12.42 7.41 5.99
N SER A 111 -13.53 7.77 6.62
CA SER A 111 -13.69 9.07 7.28
C SER A 111 -12.68 9.26 8.41
N LYS A 112 -12.48 8.22 9.21
CA LYS A 112 -11.48 8.20 10.29
C LYS A 112 -10.06 8.39 9.76
N LEU A 113 -9.69 7.63 8.73
CA LEU A 113 -8.37 7.73 8.10
C LEU A 113 -8.15 9.10 7.43
N LYS A 114 -9.19 9.66 6.79
CA LYS A 114 -9.14 11.00 6.21
C LYS A 114 -8.96 12.08 7.28
N MET A 115 -9.63 11.95 8.43
CA MET A 115 -9.42 12.86 9.56
C MET A 115 -7.99 12.78 10.09
N PHE A 116 -7.46 11.56 10.27
CA PHE A 116 -6.07 11.35 10.68
C PHE A 116 -5.09 12.04 9.72
N ALA A 117 -5.21 11.75 8.42
CA ALA A 117 -4.37 12.36 7.39
C ALA A 117 -4.48 13.89 7.37
N LYS A 118 -5.68 14.45 7.56
CA LYS A 118 -5.87 15.89 7.65
C LYS A 118 -5.17 16.50 8.85
N ASN A 119 -5.23 15.85 10.02
CA ASN A 119 -4.60 16.34 11.24
C ASN A 119 -3.07 16.42 11.13
N PHE A 120 -2.46 15.47 10.42
CA PHE A 120 -1.02 15.43 10.19
C PHE A 120 -0.59 16.07 8.86
N ASN A 121 -1.52 16.61 8.08
CA ASN A 121 -1.29 17.16 6.73
C ASN A 121 -0.60 16.17 5.77
N ILE A 122 -1.03 14.91 5.80
CA ILE A 122 -0.45 13.82 4.99
C ILE A 122 -1.40 13.47 3.84
N PRO A 123 -0.94 13.46 2.57
CA PRO A 123 -1.69 12.90 1.45
C PRO A 123 -2.04 11.43 1.67
N LEU A 124 -3.29 11.07 1.40
CA LEU A 124 -3.80 9.71 1.62
C LEU A 124 -4.37 9.12 0.34
N ILE A 125 -3.84 7.95 -0.04
CA ILE A 125 -4.17 7.24 -1.27
C ILE A 125 -4.68 5.84 -0.90
N TYR A 126 -5.78 5.44 -1.52
CA TYR A 126 -6.39 4.12 -1.30
C TYR A 126 -6.64 3.43 -2.63
N PHE A 127 -6.41 2.12 -2.67
CA PHE A 127 -6.82 1.29 -3.79
C PHE A 127 -8.14 0.60 -3.45
N VAL A 128 -9.07 0.64 -4.41
CA VAL A 128 -10.41 0.07 -4.29
C VAL A 128 -10.74 -0.71 -5.56
N SER A 129 -11.34 -1.89 -5.38
CA SER A 129 -11.85 -2.67 -6.51
C SER A 129 -13.22 -2.13 -6.92
N LEU A 130 -13.41 -1.95 -8.23
CA LEU A 130 -14.72 -1.64 -8.80
C LEU A 130 -15.41 -2.94 -9.21
N THR A 131 -16.44 -3.36 -8.49
CA THR A 131 -17.29 -4.46 -8.94
C THR A 131 -18.25 -3.93 -10.01
N VAL A 132 -18.06 -4.35 -11.27
CA VAL A 132 -19.06 -4.12 -12.32
C VAL A 132 -20.18 -5.14 -12.12
N MET A 133 -21.35 -4.69 -11.69
CA MET A 133 -22.53 -5.54 -11.65
C MET A 133 -22.95 -5.82 -13.09
N SER A 134 -22.76 -7.05 -13.56
CA SER A 134 -23.29 -7.48 -14.85
C SER A 134 -24.82 -7.47 -14.74
N ILE A 135 -25.46 -6.45 -15.31
CA ILE A 135 -26.91 -6.43 -15.47
C ILE A 135 -27.22 -7.53 -16.49
N ALA A 136 -27.56 -8.72 -15.98
CA ALA A 136 -28.22 -9.73 -16.78
C ALA A 136 -29.62 -9.17 -17.08
N VAL A 137 -29.79 -8.61 -18.28
CA VAL A 137 -31.10 -8.36 -18.86
C VAL A 137 -31.72 -9.75 -19.10
N GLN A 138 -32.68 -10.12 -18.25
CA GLN A 138 -33.63 -11.19 -18.53
C GLN A 138 -34.80 -10.63 -19.33
#